data_AF-A0A8T6IUT0-F1
#
_entry.id   AF-A0A8T6IUT0-F1
#
_cell.length_a   1.000
_cell.length_b   1.000
_cell.length_c   1.000
_cell.angle_alpha   90.00
_cell.angle_beta   90.00
_cell.angle_gamma   90.00
#
_symmetry.space_group_name_H-M   'P 1'
#
loop_
_entity.id
_entity.type
_entity.pdbx_description
1 polymer ?
#
loop_
_entity_poly.entity_id
_entity_poly.type
_entity_poly.pdbx_seq_one_letter_code
_entity_poly.pdbx_strand_id
1 'polypeptide(L)'
;MKSTPTTPNAYESACAKSAWRMTLGVFVTITNIQRIFKSCGANILKRKNRVYSIYHFFAHLYRNRNRLEWVPKLEDFPFDVELLSYKGKGRFPDFAIRVNSGGNPPGGELIEAKDSKSFSVPSFNSTIPTGHKSIESLVQGKRSVVREQMEAAGDDIYSVPMREVYYLLRGKDPKTRNTKICLVHGSFFETIKVEQLIRQAFGQVLDERLEAEDHAISAELHDLMLRIFSTQDSFSKVRHVENASVKLRFRIMTEVKKEGNVFNSKIYPEIRDNTLNFIIPNHPAEDIARRKRYLRQALATSEWEEGVQTTITHPFNGDFFVLSYAL
;
A
#
# COMPACT_ATOMS: atom_id res chain seq x y z
N MET A 1 -78.55 -44.79 39.16
CA MET A 1 -78.58 -44.58 37.69
C MET A 1 -77.22 -44.05 37.27
N LYS A 2 -76.56 -44.72 36.31
CA LYS A 2 -75.22 -44.36 35.83
C LYS A 2 -75.29 -43.09 34.97
N SER A 3 -74.52 -42.06 35.31
CA SER A 3 -74.27 -40.88 34.45
C SER A 3 -72.84 -40.96 33.90
N THR A 4 -72.72 -40.94 32.58
CA THR A 4 -71.47 -40.84 31.83
C THR A 4 -71.00 -39.38 31.76
N PRO A 5 -69.69 -39.07 31.91
CA PRO A 5 -69.17 -37.73 31.64
C PRO A 5 -68.90 -37.55 30.14
N THR A 6 -69.39 -36.43 29.61
CA THR A 6 -69.14 -35.90 28.26
C THR A 6 -67.71 -35.37 28.14
N THR A 7 -66.97 -35.89 27.15
CA THR A 7 -65.65 -35.38 26.74
C THR A 7 -65.77 -34.03 26.03
N PRO A 8 -64.86 -33.05 26.29
CA PRO A 8 -64.84 -31.79 25.55
C PRO A 8 -64.51 -31.98 24.07
N ASN A 9 -65.16 -31.16 23.25
CA ASN A 9 -65.15 -31.17 21.80
C ASN A 9 -63.74 -30.85 21.24
N ALA A 10 -63.25 -31.70 20.33
CA ALA A 10 -61.90 -31.62 19.76
C ALA A 10 -61.63 -30.34 18.92
N TYR A 11 -62.67 -29.54 18.63
CA TYR A 11 -62.55 -28.32 17.84
C TYR A 11 -61.97 -27.11 18.61
N GLU A 12 -62.15 -27.00 19.93
CA GLU A 12 -61.64 -25.85 20.70
C GLU A 12 -60.13 -25.94 20.99
N SER A 13 -59.55 -27.15 20.97
CA SER A 13 -58.11 -27.36 21.17
C SER A 13 -57.25 -26.92 19.96
N ALA A 14 -57.81 -26.96 18.76
CA ALA A 14 -57.08 -26.65 17.52
C ALA A 14 -56.89 -25.13 17.32
N CYS A 15 -57.90 -24.31 17.67
CA CYS A 15 -57.79 -22.85 17.56
C CYS A 15 -56.80 -22.23 18.57
N ALA A 16 -56.75 -22.74 19.81
CA ALA A 16 -55.80 -22.26 20.81
C ALA A 16 -54.33 -22.57 20.45
N LYS A 17 -54.06 -23.73 19.82
CA LYS A 17 -52.72 -24.11 19.36
C LYS A 17 -52.26 -23.33 18.11
N SER A 18 -53.19 -22.93 17.25
CA SER A 18 -52.91 -22.08 16.08
C SER A 18 -52.56 -20.64 16.50
N ALA A 19 -53.33 -20.06 17.42
CA ALA A 19 -53.08 -18.72 17.95
C ALA A 19 -51.73 -18.63 18.67
N TRP A 20 -51.37 -19.60 19.52
CA TRP A 20 -50.07 -19.64 20.20
C TRP A 20 -48.88 -19.77 19.24
N ARG A 21 -49.01 -20.49 18.12
CA ARG A 21 -47.94 -20.62 17.12
C ARG A 21 -47.72 -19.33 16.33
N MET A 22 -48.76 -18.55 16.08
CA MET A 22 -48.62 -17.25 15.41
C MET A 22 -47.97 -16.19 16.32
N THR A 23 -48.33 -16.13 17.61
CA THR A 23 -47.72 -15.16 18.54
C THR A 23 -46.24 -15.48 18.81
N LEU A 24 -45.88 -16.76 18.94
CA LEU A 24 -44.48 -17.16 19.13
C LEU A 24 -43.61 -16.87 17.89
N GLY A 25 -44.15 -17.13 16.68
CA GLY A 25 -43.46 -16.85 15.42
C GLY A 25 -43.18 -15.36 15.21
N VAL A 26 -44.13 -14.48 15.54
CA VAL A 26 -43.95 -13.02 15.46
C VAL A 26 -42.93 -12.54 16.51
N PHE A 27 -42.94 -13.07 17.73
CA PHE A 27 -41.96 -12.71 18.77
C PHE A 27 -40.53 -13.12 18.41
N VAL A 28 -40.33 -14.31 17.84
CA VAL A 28 -39.02 -14.80 17.36
C VAL A 28 -38.51 -13.97 16.18
N THR A 29 -39.41 -13.53 15.30
CA THR A 29 -39.04 -12.70 14.14
C THR A 29 -38.65 -11.28 14.58
N ILE A 30 -39.37 -10.67 15.53
CA ILE A 30 -39.05 -9.35 16.08
C ILE A 30 -37.73 -9.38 16.87
N THR A 31 -37.48 -10.41 17.68
CA THR A 31 -36.21 -10.54 18.42
C THR A 31 -35.02 -10.79 17.49
N ASN A 32 -35.18 -11.55 16.42
CA ASN A 32 -34.14 -11.72 15.39
C ASN A 32 -33.87 -10.42 14.62
N ILE A 33 -34.92 -9.68 14.25
CA ILE A 33 -34.78 -8.37 13.59
C ILE A 33 -34.07 -7.38 14.52
N GLN A 34 -34.46 -7.29 15.80
CA GLN A 34 -33.80 -6.43 16.79
C GLN A 34 -32.34 -6.84 17.02
N ARG A 35 -32.02 -8.13 16.98
CA ARG A 35 -30.64 -8.64 17.09
C ARG A 35 -29.81 -8.31 15.86
N ILE A 36 -30.39 -8.37 14.66
CA ILE A 36 -29.76 -7.94 13.40
C ILE A 36 -29.53 -6.42 13.42
N PHE A 37 -30.52 -5.61 13.82
CA PHE A 37 -30.35 -4.16 13.94
C PHE A 37 -29.34 -3.77 15.02
N LYS A 38 -29.26 -4.50 16.14
CA LYS A 38 -28.21 -4.30 17.15
C LYS A 38 -26.83 -4.72 16.65
N SER A 39 -26.70 -5.83 15.91
CA SER A 39 -25.40 -6.25 15.35
C SER A 39 -24.95 -5.36 14.18
N CYS A 40 -25.87 -4.92 13.33
CA CYS A 40 -25.60 -3.95 12.27
C CYS A 40 -25.26 -2.57 12.86
N GLY A 41 -26.01 -2.10 13.85
CA GLY A 41 -25.73 -0.85 14.56
C GLY A 41 -24.39 -0.87 15.30
N ALA A 42 -24.06 -1.96 15.99
CA ALA A 42 -22.76 -2.13 16.65
C ALA A 42 -21.59 -2.24 15.66
N ASN A 43 -21.78 -2.87 14.48
CA ASN A 43 -20.77 -2.91 13.43
C ASN A 43 -20.62 -1.56 12.72
N ILE A 44 -21.70 -0.78 12.56
CA ILE A 44 -21.66 0.59 12.03
C ILE A 44 -20.94 1.53 13.00
N LEU A 45 -21.17 1.38 14.32
CA LEU A 45 -20.47 2.15 15.36
C LEU A 45 -18.99 1.73 15.51
N LYS A 46 -18.66 0.43 15.41
CA LYS A 46 -17.25 -0.03 15.37
C LYS A 46 -16.48 0.45 14.15
N ARG A 47 -17.16 0.63 13.01
CA ARG A 47 -16.54 1.20 11.79
C ARG A 47 -16.23 2.69 11.90
N LYS A 48 -16.93 3.44 12.77
CA LYS A 48 -16.79 4.91 12.87
C LYS A 48 -15.50 5.41 13.54
N ASN A 49 -14.74 4.56 14.25
CA ASN A 49 -13.55 4.99 15.02
C ASN A 49 -12.25 4.28 14.61
N ARG A 50 -12.21 3.58 13.47
CA ARG A 50 -10.96 2.98 13.01
C ARG A 50 -10.13 3.99 12.23
N VAL A 51 -8.86 4.09 12.61
CA VAL A 51 -7.85 4.90 11.93
C VAL A 51 -7.09 3.99 10.97
N TYR A 52 -7.00 4.39 9.70
CA TYR A 52 -6.25 3.67 8.67
C TYR A 52 -4.97 4.43 8.33
N SER A 53 -3.81 3.79 8.36
CA SER A 53 -2.56 4.42 7.92
C SER A 53 -1.46 3.39 7.70
N ILE A 54 -0.37 3.85 7.10
CA ILE A 54 0.84 3.03 6.93
C ILE A 54 1.38 2.49 8.27
N TYR A 55 1.14 3.22 9.36
CA TYR A 55 1.52 2.80 10.71
C TYR A 55 0.68 1.62 11.20
N HIS A 56 -0.63 1.62 10.93
CA HIS A 56 -1.52 0.48 11.24
C HIS A 56 -1.23 -0.71 10.31
N PHE A 57 -0.90 -0.43 9.05
CA PHE A 57 -0.42 -1.46 8.12
C PHE A 57 0.88 -2.11 8.61
N PHE A 58 1.85 -1.32 9.08
CA PHE A 58 3.08 -1.84 9.65
C PHE A 58 2.84 -2.61 10.95
N ALA A 59 1.98 -2.12 11.84
CA ALA A 59 1.58 -2.86 13.04
C ALA A 59 0.94 -4.21 12.69
N HIS A 60 0.13 -4.26 11.62
CA HIS A 60 -0.42 -5.50 11.11
C HIS A 60 0.66 -6.45 10.57
N LEU A 61 1.66 -5.95 9.85
CA LEU A 61 2.83 -6.73 9.44
C LEU A 61 3.57 -7.31 10.64
N TYR A 62 3.90 -6.48 11.64
CA TYR A 62 4.62 -6.88 12.84
C TYR A 62 3.87 -7.99 13.63
N ARG A 63 2.56 -7.85 13.85
CA ARG A 63 1.75 -8.85 14.55
C ARG A 63 1.66 -10.19 13.82
N ASN A 64 1.96 -10.19 12.52
CA ASN A 64 1.92 -11.37 11.66
C ASN A 64 3.30 -11.72 11.07
N ARG A 65 4.38 -11.20 11.65
CA ARG A 65 5.73 -11.24 11.05
C ARG A 65 6.24 -12.65 10.76
N ASN A 66 5.95 -13.60 11.64
CA ASN A 66 6.29 -15.01 11.47
C ASN A 66 5.74 -15.61 10.16
N ARG A 67 4.66 -15.04 9.59
CA ARG A 67 4.06 -15.51 8.33
C ARG A 67 4.74 -14.90 7.09
N LEU A 68 5.40 -13.76 7.24
CA LEU A 68 6.04 -13.05 6.12
C LEU A 68 7.19 -13.84 5.51
N GLU A 69 7.82 -14.72 6.28
CA GLU A 69 8.87 -15.61 5.78
C GLU A 69 8.32 -16.66 4.81
N TRP A 70 7.12 -17.19 5.09
CA TRP A 70 6.56 -18.38 4.42
C TRP A 70 5.66 -18.08 3.23
N VAL A 71 5.11 -16.87 3.12
CA VAL A 71 4.27 -16.52 1.96
C VAL A 71 5.10 -16.54 0.67
N PRO A 72 4.62 -17.15 -0.43
CA PRO A 72 5.38 -17.22 -1.68
C PRO A 72 5.77 -15.85 -2.22
N LYS A 73 4.82 -14.90 -2.19
CA LYS A 73 5.02 -13.49 -2.54
C LYS A 73 4.43 -12.60 -1.46
N LEU A 74 5.01 -11.42 -1.28
CA LEU A 74 4.46 -10.41 -0.39
C LEU A 74 3.05 -9.94 -0.83
N GLU A 75 2.77 -9.92 -2.14
CA GLU A 75 1.45 -9.59 -2.69
C GLU A 75 0.33 -10.56 -2.21
N ASP A 76 0.71 -11.81 -1.96
CA ASP A 76 -0.19 -12.89 -1.52
C ASP A 76 -0.37 -12.93 -0.01
N PHE A 77 0.33 -12.06 0.74
CA PHE A 77 0.16 -11.98 2.18
C PHE A 77 -1.30 -11.60 2.53
N PRO A 78 -1.90 -12.24 3.57
CA PRO A 78 -3.29 -12.03 3.92
C PRO A 78 -3.45 -10.78 4.78
N PHE A 79 -3.27 -9.62 4.14
CA PHE A 79 -3.47 -8.31 4.75
C PHE A 79 -4.89 -8.15 5.28
N ASP A 80 -5.04 -7.35 6.34
CA ASP A 80 -6.33 -6.87 6.80
C ASP A 80 -7.01 -6.06 5.68
N VAL A 81 -8.01 -6.67 5.06
CA VAL A 81 -8.78 -6.09 3.96
C VAL A 81 -9.54 -4.83 4.38
N GLU A 82 -9.81 -4.64 5.68
CA GLU A 82 -10.47 -3.43 6.17
C GLU A 82 -9.51 -2.23 6.24
N LEU A 83 -8.19 -2.45 6.21
CA LEU A 83 -7.19 -1.38 6.11
C LEU A 83 -7.02 -0.86 4.68
N LEU A 84 -7.37 -1.66 3.67
CA LEU A 84 -7.08 -1.39 2.26
C LEU A 84 -8.32 -0.89 1.53
N SER A 85 -8.18 0.18 0.74
CA SER A 85 -9.20 0.60 -0.22
C SER A 85 -9.00 0.00 -1.60
N TYR A 86 -7.82 -0.56 -1.85
CA TYR A 86 -7.48 -1.14 -3.13
C TYR A 86 -6.43 -2.24 -2.97
N LYS A 87 -6.61 -3.34 -3.72
CA LYS A 87 -5.63 -4.41 -3.88
C LYS A 87 -5.50 -4.78 -5.36
N GLY A 88 -4.34 -4.48 -5.93
CA GLY A 88 -3.98 -4.76 -7.31
C GLY A 88 -3.25 -6.08 -7.51
N LYS A 89 -3.16 -6.52 -8.77
CA LYS A 89 -2.19 -7.52 -9.23
C LYS A 89 -1.52 -7.01 -10.50
N GLY A 90 -0.19 -6.95 -10.51
CA GLY A 90 0.60 -6.65 -11.70
C GLY A 90 0.52 -5.20 -12.22
N ARG A 91 0.03 -4.26 -11.41
CA ARG A 91 0.04 -2.82 -11.72
C ARG A 91 0.24 -2.02 -10.44
N PHE A 92 1.02 -0.95 -10.52
CA PHE A 92 1.19 -0.04 -9.40
C PHE A 92 -0.13 0.70 -9.10
N PRO A 93 -0.48 0.89 -7.82
CA PRO A 93 0.14 0.26 -6.66
C PRO A 93 -0.36 -1.18 -6.46
N ASP A 94 0.34 -2.00 -5.69
CA ASP A 94 -0.20 -3.31 -5.28
C ASP A 94 -1.27 -3.13 -4.19
N PHE A 95 -1.11 -2.13 -3.32
CA PHE A 95 -2.08 -1.79 -2.29
C PHE A 95 -2.28 -0.29 -2.16
N ALA A 96 -3.48 0.13 -1.77
CA ALA A 96 -3.70 1.45 -1.21
C ALA A 96 -4.45 1.34 0.12
N ILE A 97 -3.99 2.11 1.10
CA ILE A 97 -4.64 2.21 2.41
C ILE A 97 -5.87 3.10 2.28
N ARG A 98 -6.92 2.78 3.04
CA ARG A 98 -8.14 3.60 3.10
C ARG A 98 -7.85 5.01 3.58
N VAL A 99 -8.70 5.95 3.18
CA VAL A 99 -8.59 7.36 3.57
C VAL A 99 -9.39 7.61 4.84
N ASN A 100 -8.81 8.35 5.80
CA ASN A 100 -9.54 8.94 6.92
C ASN A 100 -9.91 10.38 6.54
N SER A 101 -11.09 10.60 5.95
CA SER A 101 -11.52 11.95 5.54
C SER A 101 -11.54 12.91 6.74
N GLY A 102 -10.64 13.90 6.75
CA GLY A 102 -10.45 14.83 7.87
C GLY A 102 -9.76 14.25 9.11
N GLY A 103 -9.29 13.00 9.03
CA GLY A 103 -8.59 12.29 10.10
C GLY A 103 -7.10 12.60 10.16
N ASN A 104 -6.48 12.21 11.27
CA ASN A 104 -5.05 12.40 11.49
C ASN A 104 -4.44 11.15 12.17
N PRO A 105 -3.65 10.32 11.47
CA PRO A 105 -3.11 10.48 10.11
C PRO A 105 -4.19 10.42 9.01
N PRO A 106 -3.92 10.98 7.82
CA PRO A 106 -4.91 11.05 6.73
C PRO A 106 -5.19 9.70 6.06
N GLY A 107 -4.29 8.72 6.17
CA GLY A 107 -4.37 7.47 5.42
C GLY A 107 -4.08 7.66 3.92
N GLY A 108 -4.58 6.76 3.09
CA GLY A 108 -4.45 6.86 1.63
C GLY A 108 -3.12 6.36 1.04
N GLU A 109 -2.14 6.00 1.87
CA GLU A 109 -0.79 5.67 1.42
C GLU A 109 -0.77 4.52 0.39
N LEU A 110 0.14 4.60 -0.57
CA LEU A 110 0.26 3.65 -1.68
C LEU A 110 1.44 2.73 -1.43
N ILE A 111 1.28 1.42 -1.69
CA ILE A 111 2.31 0.43 -1.43
C ILE A 111 2.57 -0.41 -2.68
N GLU A 112 3.84 -0.56 -3.03
CA GLU A 112 4.34 -1.53 -4.01
C GLU A 112 5.11 -2.62 -3.26
N ALA A 113 4.80 -3.88 -3.53
CA ALA A 113 5.50 -5.02 -2.95
C ALA A 113 6.55 -5.57 -3.93
N LYS A 114 7.74 -5.91 -3.42
CA LYS A 114 8.80 -6.53 -4.23
C LYS A 114 9.52 -7.63 -3.46
N ASP A 115 9.72 -8.73 -4.16
CA ASP A 115 10.42 -9.91 -3.67
C ASP A 115 11.72 -10.13 -4.45
N SER A 116 12.80 -10.42 -3.74
CA SER A 116 14.09 -10.80 -4.31
C SER A 116 14.60 -12.11 -3.73
N LYS A 117 15.24 -12.91 -4.58
CA LYS A 117 15.94 -14.16 -4.20
C LYS A 117 17.37 -13.90 -3.72
N SER A 118 17.72 -12.64 -3.49
CA SER A 118 19.00 -12.20 -2.93
C SER A 118 18.79 -10.92 -2.11
N PHE A 119 19.84 -10.43 -1.46
CA PHE A 119 19.85 -9.11 -0.81
C PHE A 119 20.08 -7.98 -1.82
N SER A 120 19.22 -7.92 -2.84
CA SER A 120 19.11 -6.82 -3.79
C SER A 120 17.65 -6.38 -3.92
N VAL A 121 17.44 -5.09 -4.15
CA VAL A 121 16.10 -4.56 -4.48
C VAL A 121 15.83 -4.85 -5.96
N PRO A 122 14.70 -5.50 -6.32
CA PRO A 122 14.34 -5.72 -7.73
C PRO A 122 14.13 -4.42 -8.49
N SER A 123 14.31 -4.46 -9.81
CA SER A 123 14.10 -3.29 -10.68
C SER A 123 12.65 -2.77 -10.63
N PHE A 124 12.49 -1.49 -10.89
CA PHE A 124 11.18 -0.85 -11.04
C PHE A 124 10.81 -0.75 -12.52
N ASN A 125 10.01 -1.71 -13.00
CA ASN A 125 9.72 -1.87 -14.43
C ASN A 125 8.52 -1.04 -14.93
N SER A 126 7.70 -0.52 -14.01
CA SER A 126 6.42 0.11 -14.33
C SER A 126 6.23 1.49 -13.72
N THR A 127 7.11 1.93 -12.82
CA THR A 127 7.02 3.21 -12.11
C THR A 127 8.39 3.59 -11.60
N ILE A 128 8.86 4.78 -11.93
CA ILE A 128 10.07 5.36 -11.33
C ILE A 128 9.75 5.59 -9.84
N PRO A 129 10.60 5.14 -8.90
CA PRO A 129 10.27 5.23 -7.50
C PRO A 129 10.25 6.68 -7.03
N THR A 130 9.22 7.02 -6.25
CA THR A 130 8.91 8.38 -5.79
C THR A 130 8.43 8.30 -4.35
N GLY A 131 8.67 9.32 -3.53
CA GLY A 131 8.10 9.44 -2.18
C GLY A 131 6.63 9.82 -2.17
N HIS A 132 6.17 10.54 -3.21
CA HIS A 132 4.78 11.00 -3.32
C HIS A 132 4.23 10.78 -4.72
N LYS A 133 2.92 10.50 -4.83
CA LYS A 133 2.24 10.38 -6.12
C LYS A 133 0.83 10.93 -6.11
N SER A 134 0.48 11.65 -7.18
CA SER A 134 -0.85 12.27 -7.31
C SER A 134 -1.86 11.17 -7.55
N ILE A 135 -2.95 11.17 -6.78
CA ILE A 135 -4.03 10.20 -6.97
C ILE A 135 -4.65 10.36 -8.36
N GLU A 136 -4.71 11.59 -8.88
CA GLU A 136 -5.22 11.87 -10.21
C GLU A 136 -4.51 11.05 -11.28
N SER A 137 -3.17 10.95 -11.21
CA SER A 137 -2.37 10.15 -12.15
C SER A 137 -2.71 8.65 -12.15
N LEU A 138 -3.32 8.15 -11.08
CA LEU A 138 -3.69 6.74 -10.91
C LEU A 138 -5.16 6.46 -11.27
N VAL A 139 -6.02 7.45 -11.04
CA VAL A 139 -7.46 7.31 -11.26
C VAL A 139 -7.93 7.88 -12.59
N GLN A 140 -7.03 8.40 -13.43
CA GLN A 140 -7.36 8.90 -14.77
C GLN A 140 -8.12 7.88 -15.65
N GLY A 141 -9.06 8.39 -16.45
CA GLY A 141 -9.91 7.60 -17.35
C GLY A 141 -11.27 7.24 -16.75
N LYS A 142 -12.28 7.07 -17.62
CA LYS A 142 -13.69 6.82 -17.22
C LYS A 142 -13.93 5.44 -16.56
N ARG A 143 -12.99 4.51 -16.65
CA ARG A 143 -13.08 3.11 -16.14
C ARG A 143 -11.80 2.71 -15.41
N SER A 144 -11.33 3.54 -14.48
CA SER A 144 -10.16 3.19 -13.68
C SER A 144 -10.59 2.19 -12.60
N VAL A 145 -10.17 0.93 -12.75
CA VAL A 145 -10.40 -0.11 -11.74
C VAL A 145 -9.81 0.29 -10.37
N VAL A 146 -8.78 1.15 -10.34
CA VAL A 146 -8.25 1.69 -9.06
C VAL A 146 -9.31 2.58 -8.40
N ARG A 147 -9.91 3.50 -9.16
CA ARG A 147 -10.98 4.40 -8.70
C ARG A 147 -12.19 3.63 -8.20
N GLU A 148 -12.67 2.69 -9.01
CA GLU A 148 -13.87 1.90 -8.69
C GLU A 148 -13.73 1.12 -7.38
N GLN A 149 -12.55 0.52 -7.14
CA GLN A 149 -12.30 -0.20 -5.88
C GLN A 149 -12.22 0.74 -4.68
N MET A 150 -11.52 1.88 -4.81
CA MET A 150 -11.41 2.85 -3.72
C MET A 150 -12.78 3.45 -3.35
N GLU A 151 -13.59 3.83 -4.34
CA GLU A 151 -14.96 4.31 -4.14
C GLU A 151 -15.87 3.23 -3.54
N ALA A 152 -15.75 1.97 -3.99
CA ALA A 152 -16.49 0.85 -3.41
C ALA A 152 -16.08 0.56 -1.96
N ALA A 153 -14.82 0.83 -1.62
CA ALA A 153 -14.32 0.84 -0.25
C ALA A 153 -14.75 2.10 0.53
N GLY A 154 -15.53 3.02 -0.05
CA GLY A 154 -16.05 4.20 0.62
C GLY A 154 -15.02 5.31 0.86
N ASP A 155 -13.89 5.30 0.14
CA ASP A 155 -12.92 6.39 0.22
C ASP A 155 -13.47 7.64 -0.46
N ASP A 156 -13.30 8.80 0.19
CA ASP A 156 -13.23 10.07 -0.52
C ASP A 156 -11.83 10.20 -1.14
N ILE A 157 -11.70 9.68 -2.36
CA ILE A 157 -10.41 9.54 -3.06
C ILE A 157 -9.62 10.86 -3.09
N TYR A 158 -10.32 11.97 -3.25
CA TYR A 158 -9.75 13.29 -3.49
C TYR A 158 -9.50 14.09 -2.22
N SER A 159 -9.94 13.62 -1.03
CA SER A 159 -9.58 14.29 0.23
C SER A 159 -8.09 14.19 0.56
N VAL A 160 -7.36 13.28 -0.10
CA VAL A 160 -5.90 13.17 -0.05
C VAL A 160 -5.36 13.10 -1.49
N PRO A 161 -5.17 14.26 -2.16
CA PRO A 161 -4.80 14.30 -3.57
C PRO A 161 -3.34 13.88 -3.82
N MET A 162 -2.46 14.15 -2.86
CA MET A 162 -1.05 13.80 -2.89
C MET A 162 -0.80 12.71 -1.84
N ARG A 163 -0.40 11.52 -2.28
CA ARG A 163 -0.30 10.35 -1.41
C ARG A 163 1.15 9.92 -1.23
N GLU A 164 1.53 9.57 0.01
CA GLU A 164 2.83 8.97 0.30
C GLU A 164 2.92 7.58 -0.34
N VAL A 165 4.10 7.24 -0.83
CA VAL A 165 4.38 5.96 -1.48
C VAL A 165 5.39 5.19 -0.65
N TYR A 166 5.12 3.91 -0.46
CA TYR A 166 5.93 2.97 0.29
C TYR A 166 6.26 1.74 -0.54
N TYR A 167 7.40 1.14 -0.24
CA TYR A 167 7.88 -0.08 -0.87
C TYR A 167 8.02 -1.15 0.20
N LEU A 168 7.23 -2.22 0.09
CA LEU A 168 7.36 -3.42 0.92
C LEU A 168 8.31 -4.38 0.23
N LEU A 169 9.56 -4.42 0.70
CA LEU A 169 10.65 -5.14 0.07
C LEU A 169 11.00 -6.37 0.91
N ARG A 170 11.20 -7.52 0.28
CA ARG A 170 11.75 -8.72 0.92
C ARG A 170 12.93 -9.25 0.12
N GLY A 171 14.08 -9.35 0.78
CA GLY A 171 15.27 -10.02 0.27
C GLY A 171 15.52 -11.31 1.05
N LYS A 172 15.90 -12.38 0.34
CA LYS A 172 16.30 -13.66 0.94
C LYS A 172 17.71 -14.00 0.49
N ASP A 173 18.62 -14.29 1.42
CA ASP A 173 19.93 -14.81 1.07
C ASP A 173 19.82 -16.31 0.78
N PRO A 174 20.12 -16.78 -0.45
CA PRO A 174 19.98 -18.19 -0.81
C PRO A 174 20.97 -19.10 -0.06
N LYS A 175 22.07 -18.55 0.47
CA LYS A 175 23.11 -19.33 1.17
C LYS A 175 22.77 -19.53 2.64
N THR A 176 22.45 -18.44 3.33
CA THR A 176 22.16 -18.46 4.78
C THR A 176 20.68 -18.71 5.09
N ARG A 177 19.80 -18.55 4.09
CA ARG A 177 18.33 -18.49 4.23
C ARG A 177 17.84 -17.31 5.07
N ASN A 178 18.71 -16.36 5.40
CA ASN A 178 18.33 -15.17 6.13
C ASN A 178 17.38 -14.31 5.30
N THR A 179 16.40 -13.71 5.98
CA THR A 179 15.39 -12.87 5.35
C THR A 179 15.47 -11.44 5.90
N LYS A 180 15.44 -10.45 5.03
CA LYS A 180 15.27 -9.04 5.41
C LYS A 180 13.97 -8.52 4.81
N ILE A 181 13.14 -7.90 5.62
CA ILE A 181 11.89 -7.28 5.17
C ILE A 181 11.91 -5.82 5.56
N CYS A 182 11.70 -4.93 4.59
CA CYS A 182 11.72 -3.49 4.81
C CYS A 182 10.45 -2.87 4.21
N LEU A 183 9.68 -2.17 5.01
CA LEU A 183 8.67 -1.22 4.54
C LEU A 183 9.31 0.17 4.52
N VAL A 184 9.65 0.64 3.32
CA VAL A 184 10.51 1.81 3.12
C VAL A 184 9.72 2.93 2.45
N HIS A 185 9.79 4.15 2.99
CA HIS A 185 9.23 5.31 2.33
C HIS A 185 9.93 5.59 0.99
N GLY A 186 9.18 5.96 -0.04
CA GLY A 186 9.68 6.07 -1.41
C GLY A 186 10.74 7.12 -1.64
N SER A 187 10.84 8.12 -0.76
CA SER A 187 11.94 9.09 -0.82
C SER A 187 13.31 8.43 -0.63
N PHE A 188 13.41 7.25 -0.01
CA PHE A 188 14.68 6.51 0.07
C PHE A 188 15.30 6.29 -1.31
N PHE A 189 14.47 6.12 -2.35
CA PHE A 189 14.91 5.95 -3.73
C PHE A 189 14.87 7.24 -4.55
N GLU A 190 13.98 8.17 -4.21
CA GLU A 190 13.83 9.46 -4.90
C GLU A 190 14.85 10.48 -4.38
N THR A 191 16.10 10.35 -4.83
CA THR A 191 17.19 11.27 -4.49
C THR A 191 17.21 12.54 -5.35
N ILE A 192 16.60 12.47 -6.54
CA ILE A 192 16.35 13.59 -7.45
C ILE A 192 14.95 13.46 -8.03
N LYS A 193 14.37 14.56 -8.50
CA LYS A 193 13.03 14.54 -9.11
C LYS A 193 13.03 13.69 -10.38
N VAL A 194 11.91 13.02 -10.65
CA VAL A 194 11.73 12.16 -11.84
C VAL A 194 12.09 12.89 -13.15
N GLU A 195 11.60 14.13 -13.32
CA GLU A 195 11.90 14.94 -14.51
C GLU A 195 13.41 15.16 -14.67
N GLN A 196 14.13 15.47 -13.58
CA GLN A 196 15.58 15.67 -13.60
C GLN A 196 16.33 14.37 -13.91
N LEU A 197 15.87 13.24 -13.38
CA LEU A 197 16.44 11.92 -13.68
C LEU A 197 16.34 11.61 -15.18
N ILE A 198 15.15 11.78 -15.76
CA ILE A 198 14.92 11.55 -17.19
C ILE A 198 15.74 12.52 -18.02
N ARG A 199 15.77 13.81 -17.62
CA ARG A 199 16.54 14.86 -18.29
C ARG A 199 18.03 14.51 -18.38
N GLN A 200 18.63 14.10 -17.27
CA GLN A 200 20.05 13.77 -17.21
C GLN A 200 20.37 12.52 -18.02
N ALA A 201 19.52 11.47 -17.91
CA ALA A 201 19.71 10.24 -18.68
C ALA A 201 19.59 10.48 -20.19
N PHE A 202 18.60 11.26 -20.62
CA PHE A 202 18.44 11.62 -22.03
C PHE A 202 19.57 12.53 -22.52
N GLY A 203 20.02 13.48 -21.69
CA GLY A 203 21.16 14.33 -22.00
C GLY A 203 22.44 13.57 -22.27
N GLN A 204 22.77 12.58 -21.44
CA GLN A 204 23.93 11.71 -21.66
C GLN A 204 23.86 11.04 -23.04
N VAL A 205 22.71 10.46 -23.39
CA VAL A 205 22.54 9.81 -24.71
C VAL A 205 22.65 10.82 -25.86
N LEU A 206 22.10 12.03 -25.70
CA LEU A 206 22.18 13.07 -26.72
C LEU A 206 23.63 13.54 -26.92
N ASP A 207 24.34 13.82 -25.82
CA ASP A 207 25.72 14.29 -25.82
C ASP A 207 26.65 13.24 -26.45
N GLU A 208 26.53 11.97 -26.03
CA GLU A 208 27.29 10.85 -26.60
C GLU A 208 27.09 10.70 -28.11
N ARG A 209 25.87 10.96 -28.61
CA ARG A 209 25.56 10.88 -30.05
C ARG A 209 26.11 12.06 -30.84
N LEU A 210 25.99 13.27 -30.30
CA LEU A 210 26.54 14.47 -30.93
C LEU A 210 28.07 14.40 -31.03
N GLU A 211 28.73 13.93 -29.97
CA GLU A 211 30.18 13.69 -29.96
C GLU A 211 30.60 12.62 -30.96
N ALA A 212 29.87 11.49 -31.04
CA ALA A 212 30.19 10.39 -31.95
C ALA A 212 30.03 10.75 -33.44
N GLU A 213 29.12 11.69 -33.76
CA GLU A 213 28.86 12.14 -35.13
C GLU A 213 29.59 13.44 -35.49
N ASP A 214 30.43 13.98 -34.58
CA ASP A 214 31.12 15.27 -34.71
C ASP A 214 30.15 16.41 -35.10
N HIS A 215 29.01 16.45 -34.39
CA HIS A 215 27.94 17.41 -34.61
C HIS A 215 27.78 18.32 -33.40
N ALA A 216 27.75 19.63 -33.66
CA ALA A 216 27.44 20.64 -32.65
C ALA A 216 26.04 21.21 -32.88
N ILE A 217 25.29 21.36 -31.80
CA ILE A 217 24.02 22.11 -31.79
C ILE A 217 24.16 23.31 -30.84
N SER A 218 23.30 24.32 -31.03
CA SER A 218 23.29 25.47 -30.11
C SER A 218 22.82 25.05 -28.71
N ALA A 219 23.28 25.76 -27.69
CA ALA A 219 22.90 25.50 -26.30
C ALA A 219 21.38 25.64 -26.09
N GLU A 220 20.74 26.55 -26.82
CA GLU A 220 19.29 26.77 -26.77
C GLU A 220 18.52 25.58 -27.34
N LEU A 221 19.00 25.00 -28.46
CA LEU A 221 18.39 23.81 -29.05
C LEU A 221 18.59 22.59 -28.15
N HIS A 222 19.78 22.46 -27.54
CA HIS A 222 20.08 21.41 -26.58
C HIS A 222 19.14 21.43 -25.38
N ASP A 223 18.99 22.59 -24.73
CA ASP A 223 18.08 22.76 -23.59
C ASP A 223 16.61 22.48 -23.97
N LEU A 224 16.20 22.93 -25.17
CA LEU A 224 14.87 22.67 -25.70
C LEU A 224 14.60 21.17 -25.85
N MET A 225 15.54 20.42 -26.44
CA MET A 225 15.43 18.97 -26.62
C MET A 225 15.33 18.27 -25.26
N LEU A 226 16.24 18.60 -24.34
CA LEU A 226 16.21 18.07 -22.98
C LEU A 226 14.84 18.28 -22.32
N ARG A 227 14.32 19.52 -22.35
CA ARG A 227 13.03 19.85 -21.75
C ARG A 227 11.87 19.06 -22.37
N ILE A 228 11.82 18.94 -23.69
CA ILE A 228 10.75 18.20 -24.39
C ILE A 228 10.79 16.70 -24.03
N PHE A 229 11.98 16.10 -24.02
CA PHE A 229 12.15 14.66 -23.79
C PHE A 229 12.26 14.28 -22.30
N SER A 230 12.14 15.23 -21.37
CA SER A 230 12.15 14.92 -19.92
C SER A 230 10.77 14.52 -19.36
N THR A 231 9.71 14.68 -20.14
CA THR A 231 8.34 14.40 -19.66
C THR A 231 8.03 12.90 -19.71
N GLN A 232 7.78 12.28 -18.57
CA GLN A 232 7.52 10.83 -18.46
C GLN A 232 6.32 10.37 -19.33
N ASP A 233 5.28 11.20 -19.44
CA ASP A 233 4.08 10.89 -20.25
C ASP A 233 4.36 10.72 -21.75
N SER A 234 5.46 11.29 -22.23
CA SER A 234 5.89 11.12 -23.63
C SER A 234 6.31 9.68 -23.92
N PHE A 235 6.83 8.96 -22.91
CA PHE A 235 7.31 7.58 -23.05
C PHE A 235 6.24 6.54 -22.73
N SER A 236 5.23 6.86 -21.92
CA SER A 236 4.24 5.88 -21.48
C SER A 236 3.25 5.43 -22.57
N LYS A 237 3.12 6.21 -23.65
CA LYS A 237 2.17 5.99 -24.76
C LYS A 237 2.68 4.96 -25.78
N VAL A 238 1.76 4.11 -26.25
CA VAL A 238 2.01 3.24 -27.41
C VAL A 238 2.01 4.08 -28.67
N ARG A 239 3.05 3.97 -29.48
CA ARG A 239 3.20 4.70 -30.74
C ARG A 239 2.82 3.79 -31.90
N HIS A 240 1.99 4.31 -32.78
CA HIS A 240 1.72 3.72 -34.08
C HIS A 240 2.81 4.19 -35.04
N VAL A 241 3.50 3.25 -35.68
CA VAL A 241 4.48 3.53 -36.72
C VAL A 241 3.90 2.96 -38.00
N GLU A 242 3.66 3.82 -38.98
CA GLU A 242 3.11 3.41 -40.27
C GLU A 242 4.02 2.36 -40.92
N ASN A 243 3.42 1.35 -41.56
CA ASN A 243 4.11 0.20 -42.15
C ASN A 243 4.88 -0.71 -41.18
N ALA A 244 4.83 -0.49 -39.87
CA ALA A 244 5.35 -1.44 -38.89
C ALA A 244 4.29 -2.49 -38.55
N SER A 245 4.67 -3.78 -38.60
CA SER A 245 3.83 -4.89 -38.13
C SER A 245 3.77 -4.98 -36.59
N VAL A 246 4.45 -4.06 -35.89
CA VAL A 246 4.58 -4.01 -34.43
C VAL A 246 4.28 -2.62 -33.90
N LYS A 247 3.82 -2.54 -32.65
CA LYS A 247 3.63 -1.28 -31.94
C LYS A 247 4.85 -0.98 -31.09
N LEU A 248 5.39 0.23 -31.19
CA LEU A 248 6.51 0.66 -30.37
C LEU A 248 6.02 1.23 -29.03
N ARG A 249 6.65 0.83 -27.93
CA ARG A 249 6.39 1.39 -26.61
C ARG A 249 7.71 1.59 -25.88
N PHE A 250 7.97 2.82 -25.48
CA PHE A 250 9.09 3.12 -24.59
C PHE A 250 8.69 2.81 -23.15
N ARG A 251 9.64 2.31 -22.36
CA ARG A 251 9.48 2.13 -20.92
C ARG A 251 10.76 2.60 -20.27
N ILE A 252 10.62 3.34 -19.19
CA ILE A 252 11.74 3.69 -18.32
C ILE A 252 11.75 2.63 -17.22
N MET A 253 12.83 1.86 -17.17
CA MET A 253 13.11 0.93 -16.08
C MET A 253 14.19 1.55 -15.23
N THR A 254 14.03 1.51 -13.90
CA THR A 254 15.06 1.97 -12.99
C THR A 254 15.58 0.83 -12.14
N GLU A 255 16.90 0.80 -11.99
CA GLU A 255 17.60 -0.16 -11.14
C GLU A 255 18.19 0.56 -9.94
N VAL A 256 18.23 -0.17 -8.83
CA VAL A 256 18.75 0.37 -7.57
C VAL A 256 20.27 0.22 -7.55
N LYS A 257 20.97 1.36 -7.46
CA LYS A 257 22.42 1.38 -7.24
C LYS A 257 22.78 0.81 -5.88
N LYS A 258 24.05 0.47 -5.65
CA LYS A 258 24.52 -0.11 -4.38
C LYS A 258 24.13 0.74 -3.17
N GLU A 259 24.14 2.06 -3.30
CA GLU A 259 23.76 3.03 -2.27
C GLU A 259 22.26 3.01 -1.98
N GLY A 260 21.42 2.83 -3.00
CA GLY A 260 19.97 2.71 -2.80
C GLY A 260 19.54 1.31 -2.36
N ASN A 261 20.44 0.32 -2.31
CA ASN A 261 20.09 -1.04 -1.92
C ASN A 261 19.99 -1.14 -0.39
N VAL A 262 18.78 -0.99 0.14
CA VAL A 262 18.49 -1.04 1.59
C VAL A 262 18.97 -2.33 2.27
N PHE A 263 19.16 -3.43 1.53
CA PHE A 263 19.63 -4.71 2.08
C PHE A 263 21.16 -4.80 2.22
N ASN A 264 21.90 -3.83 1.68
CA ASN A 264 23.36 -3.84 1.66
C ASN A 264 23.94 -3.63 3.06
N SER A 265 24.30 -4.71 3.75
CA SER A 265 24.86 -4.67 5.12
C SER A 265 26.17 -3.89 5.25
N LYS A 266 26.89 -3.60 4.15
CA LYS A 266 28.09 -2.75 4.20
C LYS A 266 27.76 -1.27 4.31
N ILE A 267 26.61 -0.86 3.77
CA ILE A 267 26.15 0.54 3.78
C ILE A 267 25.15 0.75 4.92
N TYR A 268 24.29 -0.23 5.17
CA TYR A 268 23.23 -0.20 6.18
C TYR A 268 23.36 -1.38 7.17
N PRO A 269 24.42 -1.41 7.99
CA PRO A 269 24.64 -2.50 8.96
C PRO A 269 23.54 -2.62 10.02
N GLU A 270 22.76 -1.56 10.24
CA GLU A 270 21.63 -1.52 11.16
C GLU A 270 20.46 -2.38 10.69
N ILE A 271 20.32 -2.58 9.38
CA ILE A 271 19.31 -3.46 8.78
C ILE A 271 19.84 -4.89 8.82
N ARG A 272 19.67 -5.54 9.98
CA ARG A 272 20.19 -6.88 10.28
C ARG A 272 19.40 -7.98 9.55
N ASP A 273 20.02 -9.14 9.47
CA ASP A 273 19.38 -10.36 8.99
C ASP A 273 18.23 -10.77 9.92
N ASN A 274 17.20 -11.40 9.36
CA ASN A 274 16.00 -11.89 10.05
C ASN A 274 15.26 -10.77 10.79
N THR A 275 15.06 -9.64 10.10
CA THR A 275 14.33 -8.49 10.66
C THR A 275 13.23 -7.96 9.75
N LEU A 276 12.19 -7.41 10.37
CA LEU A 276 11.18 -6.55 9.79
C LEU A 276 11.49 -5.09 10.17
N ASN A 277 11.63 -4.22 9.18
CA ASN A 277 12.06 -2.84 9.37
C ASN A 277 11.04 -1.88 8.79
N PHE A 278 10.70 -0.83 9.53
CA PHE A 278 9.98 0.34 9.01
C PHE A 278 10.95 1.52 8.89
N ILE A 279 11.08 2.05 7.68
CA ILE A 279 12.09 3.05 7.33
C ILE A 279 11.40 4.29 6.77
N ILE A 280 11.55 5.42 7.46
CA ILE A 280 10.93 6.71 7.10
C ILE A 280 11.94 7.86 7.20
N PRO A 281 11.74 8.97 6.47
CA PRO A 281 12.63 10.12 6.55
C PRO A 281 12.73 10.66 7.98
N ASN A 282 13.93 11.03 8.40
CA ASN A 282 14.19 11.58 9.73
C ASN A 282 14.17 13.12 9.76
N HIS A 283 13.69 13.77 8.71
CA HIS A 283 13.69 15.23 8.58
C HIS A 283 12.44 15.73 7.87
N PRO A 284 11.93 16.93 8.24
CA PRO A 284 12.34 17.76 9.38
C PRO A 284 11.97 17.15 10.76
N ALA A 285 12.55 17.67 11.85
CA ALA A 285 12.39 17.12 13.19
C ALA A 285 10.92 17.05 13.69
N GLU A 286 10.10 18.03 13.30
CA GLU A 286 8.67 18.07 13.64
C GLU A 286 7.89 16.91 12.98
N ASP A 287 8.28 16.55 11.77
CA ASP A 287 7.66 15.45 11.03
C ASP A 287 7.99 14.13 11.70
N ILE A 288 9.23 13.88 12.11
CA ILE A 288 9.56 12.60 12.77
C ILE A 288 8.84 12.45 14.12
N ALA A 289 8.72 13.52 14.93
CA ALA A 289 7.98 13.46 16.18
C ALA A 289 6.50 13.09 15.94
N ARG A 290 5.90 13.68 14.89
CA ARG A 290 4.54 13.36 14.46
C ARG A 290 4.42 11.90 13.98
N ARG A 291 5.34 11.41 13.15
CA ARG A 291 5.34 10.03 12.65
C ARG A 291 5.53 9.01 13.79
N LYS A 292 6.42 9.28 14.75
CA LYS A 292 6.60 8.45 15.96
C LYS A 292 5.34 8.41 16.82
N ARG A 293 4.60 9.51 16.94
CA ARG A 293 3.30 9.53 17.63
C ARG A 293 2.29 8.61 16.93
N TYR A 294 2.21 8.61 15.59
CA TYR A 294 1.31 7.69 14.89
C TYR A 294 1.72 6.22 15.06
N LEU A 295 3.02 5.92 15.07
CA LEU A 295 3.49 4.57 15.39
C LEU A 295 3.05 4.12 16.79
N ARG A 296 3.20 4.99 17.79
CA ARG A 296 2.73 4.72 19.16
C ARG A 296 1.20 4.61 19.30
N GLN A 297 0.44 5.15 18.36
CA GLN A 297 -1.01 4.94 18.30
C GLN A 297 -1.37 3.58 17.68
N ALA A 298 -0.58 3.13 16.69
CA ALA A 298 -0.82 1.88 15.98
C ALA A 298 -0.29 0.65 16.74
N LEU A 299 0.78 0.81 17.52
CA LEU A 299 1.44 -0.22 18.32
C LEU A 299 1.06 -0.11 19.79
N ALA A 300 0.84 -1.24 20.46
CA ALA A 300 0.74 -1.27 21.92
C ALA A 300 2.09 -0.91 22.56
N THR A 301 2.08 -0.46 23.81
CA THR A 301 3.30 -0.04 24.52
C THR A 301 4.37 -1.14 24.51
N SER A 302 3.99 -2.39 24.77
CA SER A 302 4.91 -3.53 24.75
C SER A 302 5.49 -3.80 23.36
N GLU A 303 4.68 -3.65 22.30
CA GLU A 303 5.13 -3.80 20.91
C GLU A 303 6.11 -2.66 20.53
N TRP A 304 5.88 -1.45 21.01
CA TRP A 304 6.79 -0.32 20.80
C TRP A 304 8.13 -0.52 21.51
N GLU A 305 8.12 -1.04 22.74
CA GLU A 305 9.32 -1.29 23.55
C GLU A 305 10.18 -2.46 23.04
N GLU A 306 9.57 -3.46 22.40
CA GLU A 306 10.31 -4.55 21.72
C GLU A 306 11.11 -4.03 20.52
N GLY A 307 10.66 -2.94 19.89
CA GLY A 307 11.24 -2.42 18.66
C GLY A 307 12.59 -1.73 18.89
N VAL A 308 13.60 -2.14 18.13
CA VAL A 308 14.90 -1.46 18.11
C VAL A 308 14.80 -0.22 17.24
N GLN A 309 14.98 0.94 17.86
CA GLN A 309 15.00 2.24 17.18
C GLN A 309 16.42 2.62 16.83
N THR A 310 16.66 2.95 15.56
CA THR A 310 17.96 3.42 15.07
C THR A 310 17.78 4.44 13.94
N THR A 311 18.89 4.98 13.47
CA THR A 311 18.95 5.87 12.32
C THR A 311 19.95 5.32 11.33
N ILE A 312 19.64 5.40 10.04
CA ILE A 312 20.59 5.11 8.95
C ILE A 312 20.78 6.37 8.12
N THR A 313 21.98 6.58 7.60
CA THR A 313 22.31 7.72 6.73
C THR A 313 22.40 7.25 5.28
N HIS A 314 21.43 7.65 4.45
CA HIS A 314 21.45 7.38 3.02
C HIS A 314 22.49 8.28 2.33
N PRO A 315 23.42 7.73 1.53
CA PRO A 315 24.53 8.50 0.94
C PRO A 315 24.12 9.74 0.13
N PHE A 316 22.90 9.74 -0.41
CA PHE A 316 22.39 10.83 -1.25
C PHE A 316 21.13 11.52 -0.71
N ASN A 317 20.58 11.08 0.43
CA ASN A 317 19.27 11.58 0.87
C ASN A 317 19.14 11.74 2.39
N GLY A 318 20.28 11.88 3.08
CA GLY A 318 20.33 12.16 4.51
C GLY A 318 19.78 11.03 5.37
N ASP A 319 19.29 11.39 6.56
CA ASP A 319 18.96 10.42 7.59
C ASP A 319 17.54 9.88 7.49
N PHE A 320 17.41 8.59 7.79
CA PHE A 320 16.17 7.84 7.90
C PHE A 320 16.06 7.19 9.27
N PHE A 321 14.89 7.34 9.90
CA PHE A 321 14.55 6.62 11.11
C PHE A 321 14.15 5.19 10.77
N VAL A 322 14.63 4.25 11.58
CA VAL A 322 14.34 2.82 11.46
C VAL A 322 13.75 2.31 12.76
N LEU A 323 12.62 1.61 12.65
CA LEU A 323 12.07 0.77 13.71
C LEU A 323 12.15 -0.69 13.27
N SER A 324 12.92 -1.50 14.00
CA SER A 324 13.27 -2.88 13.61
C SER A 324 12.77 -3.90 14.63
N TYR A 325 12.31 -5.04 14.12
CA TYR A 325 11.86 -6.20 14.90
C TYR A 325 12.49 -7.47 14.36
N ALA A 326 12.78 -8.44 15.22
CA ALA A 326 13.14 -9.78 14.80
C ALA A 326 11.95 -10.49 14.11
N LEU A 327 12.23 -11.26 13.06
CA LEU A 327 11.24 -12.06 12.31
C LEU A 327 10.86 -13.37 13.02
#